data_AF-A0A1V6QF54-F1
#
_entry.id   AF-A0A1V6QF54-F1
#
_cell.length_a   1.000
_cell.length_b   1.000
_cell.length_c   1.000
_cell.angle_alpha   90.00
_cell.angle_beta   90.00
_cell.angle_gamma   90.00
#
_symmetry.space_group_name_H-M   'P 1'
#
loop_
_entity.id
_entity.type
_entity.pdbx_description
1 polymer ?
#
loop_
_entity_poly.entity_id
_entity_poly.type
_entity_poly.pdbx_seq_one_letter_code
_entity_poly.pdbx_strand_id
1 'polypeptide(L)'
;MASTESISSIPIVDFSKWNIIDTACQQVAQEIVTACKKVGFVYITNHSLPETMLDEAFHWSKRFFKLAQDKKLKAPHPPGWDVHRGYSWPGLEKVSQAMSGRDDGDVSGQLREIPDIKESYDIGSDENKPQPNQWLPEEVLPGFKEFMLRFYWKCSLVGGEILQALAIGLDLDQNHLLAKHSGHNNQLRLLHYPPIPAEKLESNRATRCPAHTDWSSVTILFQDDCGGL
;
A
#
# COMPACT_ATOMS: atom_id res chain seq x y z
N MET A 1 17.18 -0.44 -34.39
CA MET A 1 16.10 0.51 -34.07
C MET A 1 15.21 -0.16 -33.04
N ALA A 2 15.37 0.20 -31.77
CA ALA A 2 14.52 -0.31 -30.70
C ALA A 2 13.16 0.36 -30.84
N SER A 3 12.12 -0.44 -31.07
CA SER A 3 10.74 0.00 -31.05
C SER A 3 10.43 0.52 -29.65
N THR A 4 10.17 1.81 -29.54
CA THR A 4 9.51 2.39 -28.37
C THR A 4 8.08 1.85 -28.35
N GLU A 5 7.87 0.67 -27.77
CA GLU A 5 6.52 0.28 -27.36
C GLU A 5 6.04 1.35 -26.37
N SER A 6 5.04 2.13 -26.79
CA SER A 6 4.34 3.05 -25.90
C SER A 6 3.84 2.24 -24.72
N ILE A 7 4.07 2.71 -23.50
CA ILE A 7 3.51 2.12 -22.29
C ILE A 7 2.00 1.93 -22.54
N SER A 8 1.60 0.68 -22.70
CA SER A 8 0.20 0.27 -22.75
C SER A 8 -0.45 0.84 -21.49
N SER A 9 -1.49 1.66 -21.65
CA SER A 9 -2.29 2.16 -20.53
C SER A 9 -2.57 1.05 -19.52
N ILE A 10 -2.46 1.35 -18.23
CA ILE A 10 -2.76 0.37 -17.17
C ILE A 10 -4.21 -0.11 -17.36
N PRO A 11 -4.47 -1.42 -17.51
CA PRO A 11 -5.81 -1.94 -17.73
C PRO A 11 -6.75 -1.60 -16.57
N ILE A 12 -8.02 -1.34 -16.90
CA ILE A 12 -9.09 -1.16 -15.93
C ILE A 12 -9.98 -2.40 -15.99
N VAL A 13 -10.18 -3.06 -14.85
CA VAL A 13 -11.04 -4.24 -14.71
C VAL A 13 -12.25 -3.87 -13.85
N ASP A 14 -13.43 -4.25 -14.32
CA ASP A 14 -14.70 -4.03 -13.64
C ASP A 14 -15.07 -5.26 -12.78
N PHE A 15 -14.99 -5.10 -11.45
CA PHE A 15 -15.32 -6.14 -10.49
C PHE A 15 -16.82 -6.27 -10.20
N SER A 16 -17.70 -5.46 -10.80
CA SER A 16 -19.15 -5.61 -10.63
C SER A 16 -19.67 -6.99 -11.06
N LYS A 17 -18.96 -7.64 -11.97
CA LYS A 17 -19.25 -8.99 -12.48
C LYS A 17 -18.54 -10.10 -11.69
N TRP A 18 -17.77 -9.75 -10.65
CA TRP A 18 -17.10 -10.73 -9.81
C TRP A 18 -18.12 -11.45 -8.92
N ASN A 19 -18.54 -12.62 -9.37
CA ASN A 19 -19.34 -13.56 -8.59
C ASN A 19 -18.85 -14.98 -8.88
N ILE A 20 -18.29 -15.65 -7.87
CA ILE A 20 -17.59 -16.93 -8.04
C ILE A 20 -18.49 -18.07 -8.53
N ILE A 21 -19.82 -17.90 -8.46
CA ILE A 21 -20.82 -18.87 -8.91
C ILE A 21 -21.17 -18.65 -10.39
N ASP A 22 -20.88 -17.47 -10.93
CA ASP A 22 -21.18 -17.08 -12.30
C ASP A 22 -20.00 -17.43 -13.23
N THR A 23 -20.27 -17.87 -14.46
CA THR A 23 -19.25 -18.07 -15.48
C THR A 23 -18.54 -16.77 -15.85
N ALA A 24 -19.18 -15.61 -15.64
CA ALA A 24 -18.58 -14.29 -15.82
C ALA A 24 -17.32 -14.05 -14.96
N CYS A 25 -17.15 -14.74 -13.81
CA CYS A 25 -15.94 -14.59 -12.99
C CYS A 25 -14.67 -15.02 -13.72
N GLN A 26 -14.76 -15.97 -14.66
CA GLN A 26 -13.62 -16.43 -15.46
C GLN A 26 -13.07 -15.32 -16.33
N GLN A 27 -13.94 -14.48 -16.90
CA GLN A 27 -13.51 -13.34 -17.70
C GLN A 27 -12.75 -12.33 -16.85
N VAL A 28 -13.31 -11.92 -15.70
CA VAL A 28 -12.68 -10.99 -14.76
C VAL A 28 -11.32 -11.53 -14.30
N ALA A 29 -11.27 -12.81 -13.94
CA ALA A 29 -10.04 -13.50 -13.55
C ALA A 29 -8.96 -13.45 -14.65
N GLN A 30 -9.36 -13.72 -15.90
CA GLN A 30 -8.43 -13.71 -17.04
C GLN A 30 -7.93 -12.30 -17.36
N GLU A 31 -8.77 -11.27 -17.23
CA GLU A 31 -8.39 -9.87 -17.42
C GLU A 31 -7.33 -9.44 -16.39
N ILE A 32 -7.52 -9.77 -15.11
CA ILE A 32 -6.55 -9.47 -14.04
C ILE A 32 -5.21 -10.17 -14.31
N VAL A 33 -5.23 -11.49 -14.56
CA VAL A 33 -3.99 -12.24 -14.82
C VAL A 33 -3.26 -11.69 -16.05
N THR A 34 -4.00 -11.28 -17.08
CA THR A 34 -3.41 -10.66 -18.28
C THR A 34 -2.77 -9.32 -17.95
N ALA A 35 -3.42 -8.47 -17.15
CA ALA A 35 -2.87 -7.19 -16.71
C ALA A 35 -1.60 -7.38 -15.87
N CYS A 36 -1.62 -8.32 -14.90
CA CYS A 36 -0.45 -8.65 -14.09
C CYS A 36 0.72 -9.19 -14.93
N LYS A 37 0.47 -10.06 -15.92
CA LYS A 37 1.53 -10.61 -16.79
C LYS A 37 2.15 -9.59 -17.74
N LYS A 38 1.36 -8.64 -18.25
CA LYS A 38 1.82 -7.67 -19.27
C LYS A 38 2.37 -6.39 -18.68
N VAL A 39 1.75 -5.88 -17.62
CA VAL A 39 2.03 -4.55 -17.06
C VAL A 39 2.53 -4.63 -15.61
N GLY A 40 2.04 -5.62 -14.85
CA GLY A 40 2.29 -5.71 -13.41
C GLY A 40 1.36 -4.86 -12.55
N PHE A 41 0.51 -4.03 -13.18
CA PHE A 41 -0.47 -3.15 -12.53
C PHE A 41 -1.84 -3.29 -13.20
N VAL A 42 -2.89 -3.04 -12.41
CA VAL A 42 -4.29 -3.03 -12.85
C VAL A 42 -5.09 -2.06 -11.99
N TYR A 43 -5.95 -1.26 -12.60
CA TYR A 43 -6.99 -0.52 -11.89
C TYR A 43 -8.23 -1.40 -11.73
N ILE A 44 -8.76 -1.49 -10.52
CA ILE A 44 -9.99 -2.24 -10.24
C ILE A 44 -11.09 -1.25 -9.88
N THR A 45 -12.23 -1.38 -10.54
CA THR A 45 -13.44 -0.59 -10.28
C THR A 45 -14.57 -1.49 -9.79
N ASN A 46 -15.54 -0.93 -9.07
CA ASN A 46 -16.70 -1.67 -8.54
C ASN A 46 -16.32 -2.88 -7.65
N HIS A 47 -15.22 -2.78 -6.91
CA HIS A 47 -14.85 -3.76 -5.87
C HIS A 47 -15.78 -3.65 -4.65
N SER A 48 -15.70 -4.62 -3.74
CA SER A 48 -16.60 -4.71 -2.57
C SER A 48 -16.35 -3.70 -1.44
N LEU A 49 -15.24 -2.94 -1.47
CA LEU A 49 -14.99 -1.86 -0.50
C LEU A 49 -15.90 -0.65 -0.78
N PRO A 50 -16.73 -0.20 0.18
CA PRO A 50 -17.59 0.96 -0.01
C PRO A 50 -16.80 2.27 -0.15
N GLU A 51 -17.20 3.11 -1.10
CA GLU A 51 -16.59 4.43 -1.33
C GLU A 51 -16.62 5.31 -0.07
N THR A 52 -17.73 5.31 0.66
CA THR A 52 -17.87 6.05 1.92
C THR A 52 -16.84 5.64 2.98
N MET A 53 -16.44 4.37 3.01
CA MET A 53 -15.42 3.89 3.92
C MET A 53 -14.01 4.33 3.47
N LEU A 54 -13.76 4.36 2.17
CA LEU A 54 -12.50 4.88 1.63
C LEU A 54 -12.36 6.39 1.92
N ASP A 55 -13.42 7.17 1.71
CA ASP A 55 -13.48 8.59 2.05
C ASP A 55 -13.20 8.83 3.55
N GLU A 56 -13.84 8.04 4.40
CA GLU A 56 -13.62 8.10 5.85
C GLU A 56 -12.17 7.75 6.20
N ALA A 57 -11.55 6.79 5.52
CA ALA A 57 -10.14 6.43 5.74
C ALA A 57 -9.19 7.57 5.37
N PHE A 58 -9.40 8.24 4.22
CA PHE A 58 -8.63 9.43 3.86
C PHE A 58 -8.88 10.58 4.85
N HIS A 59 -10.11 10.74 5.35
CA HIS A 59 -10.43 11.73 6.36
C HIS A 59 -9.66 11.47 7.68
N TRP A 60 -9.64 10.23 8.17
CA TRP A 60 -8.88 9.84 9.36
C TRP A 60 -7.37 10.01 9.15
N SER A 61 -6.84 9.60 7.99
CA SER A 61 -5.43 9.80 7.62
C SER A 61 -5.05 11.28 7.68
N LYS A 62 -5.85 12.16 7.05
CA LYS A 62 -5.65 13.62 7.09
C LYS A 62 -5.70 14.16 8.53
N ARG A 63 -6.60 13.67 9.38
CA ARG A 63 -6.68 14.07 10.80
C ARG A 63 -5.45 13.65 11.58
N PHE A 64 -4.97 12.43 11.38
CA PHE A 64 -3.76 11.91 12.01
C PHE A 64 -2.53 12.76 11.63
N PHE A 65 -2.28 12.98 10.34
CA PHE A 65 -1.07 13.70 9.90
C PHE A 65 -1.09 15.20 10.23
N LYS A 66 -2.28 15.79 10.44
CA LYS A 66 -2.47 17.16 10.96
C LYS A 66 -2.18 17.32 12.45
N LEU A 67 -2.06 16.22 13.22
CA LEU A 67 -1.70 16.31 14.62
C LEU A 67 -0.31 16.94 14.80
N ALA A 68 -0.13 17.62 15.94
CA ALA A 68 1.18 18.12 16.33
C ALA A 68 2.18 16.96 16.46
N GLN A 69 3.46 17.24 16.18
CA GLN A 69 4.51 16.21 16.11
C GLN A 69 4.61 15.40 17.41
N ASP A 70 4.50 16.05 18.58
CA ASP A 70 4.53 15.40 19.89
C ASP A 70 3.40 14.38 20.07
N LYS A 71 2.24 14.62 19.44
CA LYS A 71 1.10 13.69 19.48
C LYS A 71 1.32 12.50 18.57
N LYS A 72 1.82 12.71 17.34
CA LYS A 72 2.15 11.60 16.42
C LYS A 72 3.21 10.67 17.01
N LEU A 73 4.20 11.24 17.69
CA LEU A 73 5.27 10.50 18.37
C LEU A 73 4.82 9.69 19.61
N LYS A 74 3.55 9.76 20.02
CA LYS A 74 3.00 8.85 21.05
C LYS A 74 2.76 7.43 20.54
N ALA A 75 2.88 7.22 19.23
CA ALA A 75 2.72 5.93 18.57
C ALA A 75 3.89 5.67 17.61
N PRO A 76 5.16 5.70 18.08
CA PRO A 76 6.32 5.70 17.20
C PRO A 76 6.52 4.33 16.55
N HIS A 77 7.08 4.31 15.33
CA HIS A 77 7.67 3.11 14.77
C HIS A 77 8.86 2.68 15.64
N PRO A 78 8.89 1.45 16.20
CA PRO A 78 9.99 0.99 17.03
C PRO A 78 11.30 0.94 16.24
N PRO A 79 12.46 1.16 16.88
CA PRO A 79 13.74 0.92 16.24
C PRO A 79 13.95 -0.58 15.96
N GLY A 80 14.70 -0.91 14.90
CA GLY A 80 15.01 -2.28 14.51
C GLY A 80 14.10 -2.83 13.41
N TRP A 81 14.22 -4.14 13.16
CA TRP A 81 13.49 -4.86 12.11
C TRP A 81 12.39 -5.78 12.66
N ASP A 82 12.29 -5.90 13.99
CA ASP A 82 11.39 -6.86 14.62
C ASP A 82 9.92 -6.45 14.53
N VAL A 83 9.62 -5.15 14.59
CA VAL A 83 8.24 -4.62 14.58
C VAL A 83 8.10 -3.52 13.54
N HIS A 84 7.22 -3.73 12.57
CA HIS A 84 6.95 -2.81 11.47
C HIS A 84 5.58 -2.15 11.60
N ARG A 85 5.35 -1.43 12.71
CA ARG A 85 4.09 -0.79 13.09
C ARG A 85 4.33 0.58 13.70
N GLY A 86 3.40 1.51 13.53
CA GLY A 86 3.46 2.84 14.12
C GLY A 86 3.92 3.93 13.15
N TYR A 87 4.23 5.10 13.71
CA TYR A 87 4.52 6.34 13.01
C TYR A 87 5.99 6.50 12.65
N SER A 88 6.28 6.75 11.38
CA SER A 88 7.60 7.14 10.88
C SER A 88 7.57 8.60 10.40
N TRP A 89 8.46 9.43 10.95
CA TRP A 89 8.55 10.85 10.57
C TRP A 89 9.37 11.03 9.26
N PRO A 90 9.26 12.19 8.59
CA PRO A 90 9.98 12.42 7.34
C PRO A 90 11.48 12.24 7.42
N GLY A 91 12.01 11.42 6.50
CA GLY A 91 13.43 11.07 6.43
C GLY A 91 13.88 9.90 7.33
N LEU A 92 13.00 9.31 8.15
CA LEU A 92 13.31 8.10 8.93
C LEU A 92 13.32 6.84 8.06
N GLU A 93 12.26 6.63 7.28
CA GLU A 93 12.19 5.51 6.33
C GLU A 93 12.89 5.87 5.03
N LYS A 94 14.00 5.19 4.73
CA LYS A 94 14.67 5.27 3.44
C LYS A 94 14.49 3.96 2.67
N VAL A 95 13.76 4.02 1.56
CA VAL A 95 13.60 2.87 0.65
C VAL A 95 14.97 2.37 0.15
N SER A 96 15.93 3.27 -0.05
CA SER A 96 17.32 2.93 -0.42
C SER A 96 18.09 2.16 0.66
N GLN A 97 17.72 2.26 1.93
CA GLN A 97 18.33 1.48 3.02
C GLN A 97 17.77 0.07 3.11
N ALA A 98 16.48 -0.12 2.77
CA ALA A 98 15.84 -1.44 2.74
C ALA A 98 16.33 -2.34 1.58
N MET A 99 16.83 -1.74 0.48
CA MET A 99 17.39 -2.46 -0.68
C MET A 99 18.87 -2.84 -0.55
N SER A 100 19.48 -2.61 0.62
CA SER A 100 20.94 -2.76 0.88
C SER A 100 21.51 -4.19 0.81
N GLY A 101 20.70 -5.18 0.41
CA GLY A 101 21.18 -6.53 0.11
C GLY A 101 21.81 -6.70 -1.28
N ARG A 102 21.77 -5.68 -2.15
CA ARG A 102 22.44 -5.70 -3.47
C ARG A 102 23.62 -4.74 -3.47
N ASP A 103 24.81 -5.30 -3.65
CA ASP A 103 26.09 -4.61 -3.73
C ASP A 103 26.26 -3.93 -5.11
N ASP A 104 25.45 -2.91 -5.36
CA ASP A 104 25.45 -2.16 -6.62
C ASP A 104 26.15 -0.78 -6.45
N GLY A 105 27.40 -0.78 -5.99
CA GLY A 105 28.36 0.32 -6.12
C GLY A 105 27.90 1.76 -5.80
N ASP A 106 28.67 2.73 -6.32
CA ASP A 106 28.69 4.18 -6.01
C ASP A 106 27.33 4.90 -6.19
N VAL A 107 26.42 4.34 -7.00
CA VAL A 107 25.08 4.90 -7.26
C VAL A 107 24.18 4.80 -6.02
N SER A 108 24.36 3.76 -5.20
CA SER A 108 23.64 3.60 -3.93
C SER A 108 24.05 4.66 -2.89
N GLY A 109 25.26 5.22 -2.99
CA GLY A 109 25.79 6.24 -2.08
C GLY A 109 25.07 7.59 -2.23
N GLN A 110 24.91 8.08 -3.46
CA GLN A 110 24.27 9.38 -3.74
C GLN A 110 22.76 9.36 -3.44
N LEU A 111 22.07 8.24 -3.71
CA LEU A 111 20.66 8.05 -3.36
C LEU A 111 20.40 7.95 -1.84
N ARG A 112 21.44 7.75 -1.01
CA ARG A 112 21.32 7.76 0.46
C ARG A 112 21.25 9.18 1.04
N GLU A 113 21.72 10.19 0.31
CA GLU A 113 21.75 11.58 0.78
C GLU A 113 20.44 12.33 0.53
N ILE A 114 19.64 11.90 -0.46
CA ILE A 114 18.37 12.52 -0.81
C ILE A 114 17.28 12.01 0.15
N PRO A 115 16.64 12.87 0.96
CA PRO A 115 15.59 12.43 1.88
C PRO A 115 14.27 12.14 1.14
N ASP A 116 13.62 11.02 1.52
CA ASP A 116 12.22 10.77 1.22
C ASP A 116 11.36 11.75 2.05
N ILE A 117 10.70 12.70 1.38
CA ILE A 117 9.78 13.64 2.03
C ILE A 117 8.39 13.02 2.07
N LYS A 118 8.23 12.10 3.01
CA LYS A 118 6.98 11.41 3.35
C LYS A 118 6.93 11.10 4.84
N GLU A 119 5.76 11.06 5.41
CA GLU A 119 5.53 10.45 6.72
C GLU A 119 4.53 9.31 6.56
N SER A 120 4.67 8.28 7.40
CA SER A 120 3.85 7.07 7.33
C SER A 120 3.34 6.66 8.70
N TYR A 121 2.23 5.92 8.70
CA TYR A 121 1.72 5.22 9.88
C TYR A 121 1.28 3.81 9.48
N ASP A 122 1.99 2.81 10.00
CA ASP A 122 1.82 1.40 9.65
C ASP A 122 0.96 0.65 10.68
N ILE A 123 -0.05 -0.06 10.18
CA ILE A 123 -1.07 -0.78 10.94
C ILE A 123 -1.15 -2.22 10.41
N GLY A 124 -1.32 -3.19 11.30
CA GLY A 124 -1.64 -4.58 10.97
C GLY A 124 -2.82 -5.11 11.77
N SER A 125 -2.96 -6.43 11.82
CA SER A 125 -3.92 -7.11 12.68
C SER A 125 -3.51 -7.05 14.17
N ASP A 126 -4.42 -6.64 15.06
CA ASP A 126 -4.23 -6.67 16.54
C ASP A 126 -4.03 -8.09 17.10
N GLU A 127 -4.36 -9.12 16.31
CA GLU A 127 -4.15 -10.52 16.64
C GLU A 127 -2.73 -11.01 16.32
N ASN A 128 -1.96 -10.24 15.53
CA ASN A 128 -0.57 -10.60 15.20
C ASN A 128 0.37 -10.21 16.35
N LYS A 129 0.47 -11.08 17.36
CA LYS A 129 1.25 -10.82 18.59
C LYS A 129 2.75 -10.56 18.35
N PRO A 130 3.42 -11.21 17.38
CA PRO A 130 4.78 -10.85 16.99
C PRO A 130 4.94 -9.43 16.41
N GLN A 131 3.88 -8.84 15.85
CA GLN A 131 3.88 -7.52 15.20
C GLN A 131 2.82 -6.59 15.84
N PRO A 132 2.97 -6.23 17.13
CA PRO A 132 1.95 -5.46 17.84
C PRO A 132 1.81 -4.05 17.27
N ASN A 133 0.57 -3.65 17.01
CA ASN A 133 0.26 -2.28 16.59
C ASN A 133 0.66 -1.26 17.64
N GLN A 134 1.27 -0.16 17.20
CA GLN A 134 1.59 0.99 18.06
C GLN A 134 0.46 2.01 17.92
N TRP A 135 -0.60 1.87 18.71
CA TRP A 135 -1.77 2.76 18.64
C TRP A 135 -1.54 4.09 19.35
N LEU A 136 -2.12 5.17 18.82
CA LEU A 136 -2.27 6.40 19.60
C LEU A 136 -3.15 6.14 20.83
N PRO A 137 -2.88 6.81 21.96
CA PRO A 137 -3.85 6.85 23.06
C PRO A 137 -5.20 7.38 22.58
N GLU A 138 -6.28 6.76 23.06
CA GLU A 138 -7.65 7.05 22.60
C GLU A 138 -7.99 8.53 22.72
N GLU A 139 -7.52 9.22 23.76
CA GLU A 139 -7.77 10.65 23.98
C GLU A 139 -7.08 11.57 22.96
N VAL A 140 -6.07 11.08 22.23
CA VAL A 140 -5.36 11.88 21.22
C VAL A 140 -6.14 11.93 19.91
N LEU A 141 -6.73 10.81 19.52
CA LEU A 141 -7.54 10.73 18.30
C LEU A 141 -8.66 9.68 18.48
N PRO A 142 -9.74 10.03 19.21
CA PRO A 142 -10.80 9.08 19.58
C PRO A 142 -11.44 8.44 18.35
N GLY A 143 -11.69 7.14 18.40
CA GLY A 143 -12.31 6.34 17.31
C GLY A 143 -11.36 5.92 16.19
N PHE A 144 -10.13 6.44 16.14
CA PHE A 144 -9.18 6.14 15.06
C PHE A 144 -8.81 4.65 15.00
N LYS A 145 -8.49 4.05 16.15
CA LYS A 145 -8.15 2.64 16.23
C LYS A 145 -9.29 1.75 15.72
N GLU A 146 -10.50 1.99 16.22
CA GLU A 146 -11.68 1.21 15.88
C GLU A 146 -11.96 1.28 14.37
N PHE A 147 -11.94 2.49 13.79
CA PHE A 147 -12.14 2.67 12.36
C PHE A 147 -11.05 1.98 11.54
N MET A 148 -9.77 2.19 11.87
CA MET A 148 -8.66 1.64 11.07
C MET A 148 -8.63 0.11 11.08
N LEU A 149 -9.00 -0.54 12.19
CA LEU A 149 -9.15 -1.99 12.24
C LEU A 149 -10.31 -2.49 11.37
N ARG A 150 -11.46 -1.78 11.36
CA ARG A 150 -12.57 -2.11 10.46
C ARG A 150 -12.16 -1.97 8.99
N PHE A 151 -11.47 -0.87 8.66
CA PHE A 151 -10.97 -0.61 7.31
C PHE A 151 -9.94 -1.67 6.87
N TYR A 152 -8.98 -2.00 7.73
CA TYR A 152 -7.98 -3.06 7.49
C TYR A 152 -8.63 -4.38 7.08
N TRP A 153 -9.62 -4.83 7.85
CA TRP A 153 -10.29 -6.10 7.56
C TRP A 153 -11.16 -6.04 6.31
N LYS A 154 -11.75 -4.90 5.98
CA LYS A 154 -12.45 -4.71 4.70
C LYS A 154 -11.50 -4.75 3.51
N CYS A 155 -10.32 -4.13 3.60
CA CYS A 155 -9.28 -4.27 2.58
C CYS A 155 -8.78 -5.72 2.46
N SER A 156 -8.67 -6.45 3.57
CA SER A 156 -8.32 -7.87 3.55
C SER A 156 -9.35 -8.74 2.82
N LEU A 157 -10.64 -8.40 2.90
CA LEU A 157 -11.69 -9.11 2.15
C LEU A 157 -11.55 -8.86 0.65
N VAL A 158 -11.38 -7.60 0.22
CA VAL A 158 -11.12 -7.25 -1.19
C VAL A 158 -9.86 -7.95 -1.70
N GLY A 159 -8.78 -7.96 -0.90
CA GLY A 159 -7.56 -8.69 -1.25
C GLY A 159 -7.82 -10.18 -1.43
N GLY A 160 -8.69 -10.77 -0.60
CA GLY A 160 -9.12 -12.16 -0.75
C GLY A 160 -9.87 -12.42 -2.06
N GLU A 161 -10.79 -11.53 -2.46
CA GLU A 161 -11.50 -11.61 -3.73
C GLU A 161 -10.53 -11.53 -4.93
N ILE A 162 -9.54 -10.63 -4.86
CA ILE A 162 -8.49 -10.51 -5.89
C ILE A 162 -7.63 -11.78 -5.94
N LEU A 163 -7.26 -12.36 -4.80
CA LEU A 163 -6.50 -13.62 -4.74
C LEU A 163 -7.29 -14.79 -5.33
N GLN A 164 -8.60 -14.85 -5.11
CA GLN A 164 -9.48 -15.85 -5.75
C GLN A 164 -9.51 -15.63 -7.27
N ALA A 165 -9.63 -14.40 -7.74
CA ALA A 165 -9.60 -14.07 -9.16
C ALA A 165 -8.28 -14.45 -9.82
N LEU A 166 -7.16 -14.16 -9.16
CA LEU A 166 -5.85 -14.61 -9.62
C LEU A 166 -5.74 -16.14 -9.66
N ALA A 167 -6.24 -16.86 -8.65
CA ALA A 167 -6.20 -18.31 -8.63
C ALA A 167 -6.99 -18.92 -9.80
N ILE A 168 -8.22 -18.46 -10.03
CA ILE A 168 -9.07 -18.92 -11.14
C ILE A 168 -8.40 -18.61 -12.49
N GLY A 169 -7.88 -17.40 -12.69
CA GLY A 169 -7.25 -17.00 -13.96
C GLY A 169 -5.90 -17.69 -14.22
N LEU A 170 -5.33 -18.32 -13.20
CA LEU A 170 -4.12 -19.15 -13.29
C LEU A 170 -4.45 -20.65 -13.40
N ASP A 171 -5.73 -21.02 -13.54
CA ASP A 171 -6.22 -22.41 -13.59
C ASP A 171 -5.86 -23.22 -12.33
N LEU A 172 -5.98 -22.55 -11.16
CA LEU A 172 -5.82 -23.16 -9.84
C LEU A 172 -7.19 -23.29 -9.15
N ASP A 173 -7.24 -24.09 -8.09
CA ASP A 173 -8.38 -24.07 -7.17
C ASP A 173 -8.60 -22.64 -6.65
N GLN A 174 -9.85 -22.18 -6.65
CA GLN A 174 -10.21 -20.80 -6.31
C GLN A 174 -9.68 -20.35 -4.95
N ASN A 175 -9.55 -21.28 -3.99
CA ASN A 175 -9.07 -20.98 -2.65
C ASN A 175 -7.58 -21.28 -2.47
N HIS A 176 -6.86 -21.73 -3.50
CA HIS A 176 -5.44 -22.11 -3.41
C HIS A 176 -4.56 -20.97 -2.88
N LEU A 177 -4.73 -19.76 -3.43
CA LEU A 177 -3.98 -18.58 -2.97
C LEU A 177 -4.53 -18.07 -1.65
N LEU A 178 -5.86 -17.98 -1.50
CA LEU A 178 -6.51 -17.49 -0.28
C LEU A 178 -6.12 -18.30 0.96
N ALA A 179 -6.00 -19.63 0.84
CA ALA A 179 -5.59 -20.51 1.93
C ALA A 179 -4.19 -20.20 2.49
N LYS A 180 -3.34 -19.49 1.74
CA LYS A 180 -2.01 -19.04 2.16
C LYS A 180 -2.01 -17.64 2.79
N HIS A 181 -3.16 -16.97 2.80
CA HIS A 181 -3.32 -15.58 3.24
C HIS A 181 -4.39 -15.49 4.32
N SER A 182 -3.99 -15.60 5.58
CA SER A 182 -4.91 -15.45 6.72
C SER A 182 -5.39 -14.01 6.93
N GLY A 183 -4.79 -13.04 6.23
CA GLY A 183 -5.02 -11.60 6.42
C GLY A 183 -4.32 -11.01 7.63
N HIS A 184 -3.91 -11.80 8.63
CA HIS A 184 -3.24 -11.29 9.85
C HIS A 184 -1.81 -10.77 9.62
N ASN A 185 -1.19 -11.13 8.49
CA ASN A 185 0.14 -10.66 8.10
C ASN A 185 0.10 -9.49 7.11
N ASN A 186 -1.09 -8.97 6.78
CA ASN A 186 -1.19 -7.78 5.93
C ASN A 186 -0.68 -6.53 6.67
N GLN A 187 -0.40 -5.49 5.90
CA GLN A 187 -0.02 -4.19 6.41
C GLN A 187 -0.83 -3.10 5.70
N LEU A 188 -1.53 -2.29 6.49
CA LEU A 188 -2.15 -1.05 6.06
C LEU A 188 -1.17 0.08 6.36
N ARG A 189 -0.74 0.76 5.29
CA ARG A 189 0.19 1.88 5.38
C ARG A 189 -0.52 3.17 5.01
N LEU A 190 -0.68 4.07 5.99
CA LEU A 190 -1.13 5.44 5.73
C LEU A 190 0.09 6.25 5.29
N LEU A 191 -0.02 6.99 4.19
CA LEU A 191 1.05 7.84 3.67
C LEU A 191 0.57 9.28 3.55
N HIS A 192 1.45 10.21 3.93
CA HIS A 192 1.29 11.62 3.65
C HIS A 192 2.60 12.18 3.08
N TYR A 193 2.47 12.89 1.97
CA TYR A 193 3.56 13.55 1.27
C TYR A 193 3.42 15.07 1.45
N PRO A 194 4.07 15.69 2.45
CA PRO A 194 3.89 17.11 2.75
C PRO A 194 4.24 18.00 1.55
N PRO A 195 3.56 19.12 1.29
CA PRO A 195 3.91 19.98 0.16
C PRO A 195 5.38 20.45 0.24
N ILE A 196 6.10 20.38 -0.88
CA ILE A 196 7.47 20.89 -1.00
C ILE A 196 7.62 21.71 -2.28
N PRO A 197 8.55 22.67 -2.33
CA PRO A 197 8.85 23.41 -3.56
C PRO A 197 9.23 22.46 -4.70
N ALA A 198 8.62 22.65 -5.88
CA ALA A 198 8.90 21.83 -7.06
C ALA A 198 10.39 21.80 -7.41
N GLU A 199 11.07 22.94 -7.27
CA GLU A 199 12.53 23.08 -7.47
C GLU A 199 13.35 22.04 -6.69
N LYS A 200 12.90 21.61 -5.49
CA LYS A 200 13.61 20.58 -4.72
C LYS A 200 13.47 19.18 -5.34
N LEU A 201 12.34 18.89 -5.96
CA LEU A 201 12.11 17.64 -6.70
C LEU A 201 12.87 17.65 -8.02
N GLU A 202 12.73 18.72 -8.80
CA GLU A 202 13.37 18.89 -10.11
C GLU A 202 14.90 18.84 -10.04
N SER A 203 15.47 19.37 -8.95
CA SER A 203 16.91 19.35 -8.73
C SER A 203 17.41 18.10 -7.99
N ASN A 204 16.60 17.04 -7.84
CA ASN A 204 16.93 15.83 -7.08
C ASN A 204 17.46 16.09 -5.66
N ARG A 205 17.00 17.17 -5.00
CA ARG A 205 17.34 17.46 -3.59
C ARG A 205 16.34 16.85 -2.60
N ALA A 206 15.23 16.32 -3.11
CA ALA A 206 14.23 15.57 -2.36
C ALA A 206 13.57 14.55 -3.31
N THR A 207 13.07 13.46 -2.76
CA THR A 207 12.20 12.52 -3.48
C THR A 207 10.93 12.25 -2.66
N ARG A 208 9.86 11.80 -3.31
CA ARG A 208 8.62 11.37 -2.62
C ARG A 208 8.74 9.92 -2.18
N CYS A 209 8.85 9.04 -3.16
CA CYS A 209 9.11 7.63 -2.97
C CYS A 209 9.93 7.17 -4.18
N PRO A 210 11.19 6.74 -4.02
CA PRO A 210 12.00 6.29 -5.14
C PRO A 210 11.50 4.94 -5.67
N ALA A 211 11.96 4.56 -6.87
CA ALA A 211 11.61 3.30 -7.50
C ALA A 211 11.95 2.10 -6.60
N HIS A 212 10.99 1.19 -6.44
CA HIS A 212 11.12 -0.04 -5.66
C HIS A 212 10.12 -1.09 -6.15
N THR A 213 10.28 -2.31 -5.65
CA THR A 213 9.29 -3.38 -5.77
C THR A 213 8.74 -3.70 -4.40
N ASP A 214 7.43 -3.89 -4.31
CA ASP A 214 6.79 -4.37 -3.08
C ASP A 214 7.22 -5.80 -2.75
N TRP A 215 7.21 -6.14 -1.46
CA TRP A 215 7.52 -7.49 -0.97
C TRP A 215 6.28 -8.37 -0.77
N SER A 216 5.09 -7.78 -0.87
CA SER A 216 3.79 -8.46 -0.68
C SER A 216 3.42 -9.31 -1.90
N SER A 217 2.40 -10.15 -1.74
CA SER A 217 1.78 -10.86 -2.88
C SER A 217 0.99 -9.91 -3.79
N VAL A 218 0.23 -8.98 -3.20
CA VAL A 218 -0.53 -7.93 -3.87
C VAL A 218 -0.53 -6.67 -2.99
N THR A 219 -0.44 -5.50 -3.61
CA THR A 219 -0.67 -4.20 -2.96
C THR A 219 -1.94 -3.57 -3.51
N ILE A 220 -2.88 -3.24 -2.62
CA ILE A 220 -4.06 -2.43 -2.95
C ILE A 220 -3.72 -0.99 -2.59
N LEU A 221 -3.51 -0.16 -3.61
CA LEU A 221 -3.13 1.24 -3.43
C LEU A 221 -4.32 2.15 -3.72
N PHE A 222 -4.64 3.01 -2.75
CA PHE A 222 -5.59 4.10 -2.93
C PHE A 222 -4.81 5.42 -2.95
N GLN A 223 -5.09 6.28 -3.93
CA GLN A 223 -4.45 7.59 -4.07
C GLN A 223 -5.51 8.70 -4.18
N ASP A 224 -5.12 9.92 -3.83
CA ASP A 224 -5.94 11.11 -4.07
C ASP A 224 -5.73 11.67 -5.49
N ASP A 225 -6.30 12.85 -5.75
CA ASP A 225 -6.26 13.53 -7.04
C ASP A 225 -4.99 14.36 -7.28
N CYS A 226 -4.01 14.37 -6.35
CA CYS A 226 -2.76 15.12 -6.54
C CYS A 226 -1.83 14.51 -7.60
N GLY A 227 -1.89 13.19 -7.80
CA GLY A 227 -1.00 12.45 -8.70
C GLY A 227 0.44 12.34 -8.20
N GLY A 228 1.30 11.68 -8.98
CA GLY A 228 2.72 11.48 -8.68
C GLY A 228 3.20 10.02 -8.68
N LEU A 229 2.28 9.08 -8.82
CA LEU A 229 2.55 7.68 -9.22
C LEU A 229 2.42 7.53 -10.74
#